data_AF-A0A6T0BDJ8-F1
#
_entry.id   AF-A0A6T0BDJ8-F1
#
_cell.length_a   1.000
_cell.length_b   1.000
_cell.length_c   1.000
_cell.angle_alpha   90.00
_cell.angle_beta   90.00
_cell.angle_gamma   90.00
#
_symmetry.space_group_name_H-M   'P 1'
#
loop_
_entity.id
_entity.type
_entity.pdbx_description
1 polymer ?
#
loop_
_entity_poly.entity_id
_entity_poly.type
_entity_poly.pdbx_seq_one_letter_code
_entity_poly.pdbx_strand_id
1 'polypeptide(L)'
;PPPPPPPPPPPPSSPVGPCVDVIATMDVKAWGNEIIWEVRLDGEALLSSPGYTANGVYTSEACLPEGTVLVYTEDTWGDGWHDGSLTFTRKADNAVINTFTIINGRGQTEEPMEIVQAEPVPPSPPMPPPALPPSPPSACVPTTVEIKTPRYWAYEMGCPPSPFVCLCH
;
A
#
# COMPACT_ATOMS: atom_id res chain seq x y z
N PRO A 1 -52.16 -28.54 28.10
CA PRO A 1 -51.41 -27.69 27.15
C PRO A 1 -50.18 -28.43 26.58
N PRO A 2 -49.96 -28.41 25.26
CA PRO A 2 -48.74 -28.96 24.67
C PRO A 2 -47.51 -28.15 25.13
N PRO A 3 -46.33 -28.79 25.23
CA PRO A 3 -45.09 -28.07 25.52
C PRO A 3 -44.81 -27.06 24.40
N PRO A 4 -44.21 -25.91 24.73
CA PRO A 4 -43.80 -24.95 23.70
C PRO A 4 -42.80 -25.63 22.74
N PRO A 5 -42.82 -25.26 21.44
CA PRO A 5 -41.84 -25.76 20.50
C PRO A 5 -40.42 -25.41 20.97
N PRO A 6 -39.42 -26.27 20.69
CA PRO A 6 -38.04 -25.95 21.00
C PRO A 6 -37.64 -24.64 20.30
N PRO A 7 -36.78 -23.82 20.92
CA PRO A 7 -36.24 -22.63 20.26
C PRO A 7 -35.53 -23.03 18.97
N PRO A 8 -35.53 -22.17 17.94
CA PRO A 8 -34.77 -22.41 16.72
C PRO A 8 -33.28 -22.63 17.07
N PRO A 9 -32.55 -23.46 16.30
CA PRO A 9 -31.12 -23.60 16.48
C PRO A 9 -30.46 -22.21 16.38
N PRO A 10 -29.42 -21.94 17.18
CA PRO A 10 -28.67 -20.70 17.04
C PRO A 10 -28.12 -20.62 15.60
N PRO A 11 -28.00 -19.41 15.02
CA PRO A 11 -27.31 -19.24 13.75
C PRO A 11 -25.90 -19.85 13.87
N PRO A 12 -25.34 -20.39 12.76
CA PRO A 12 -23.97 -20.87 12.78
C PRO A 12 -23.08 -19.75 13.34
N SER A 13 -22.44 -20.05 14.47
CA SER A 13 -21.53 -19.12 15.11
C SER A 13 -20.30 -19.05 14.21
N SER A 14 -20.20 -18.00 13.40
CA SER A 14 -18.99 -17.70 12.64
C SER A 14 -17.83 -17.67 13.65
N PRO A 15 -16.79 -18.52 13.51
CA PRO A 15 -15.60 -18.43 14.33
C PRO A 15 -14.75 -17.28 13.78
N VAL A 16 -15.20 -16.04 13.92
CA VAL A 16 -14.43 -14.88 13.44
C VAL A 16 -13.41 -14.52 14.52
N GLY A 17 -12.31 -15.27 14.53
CA GLY A 17 -11.02 -14.66 14.87
C GLY A 17 -10.69 -13.54 13.86
N PRO A 18 -9.63 -12.74 14.08
CA PRO A 18 -9.19 -11.80 13.06
C PRO A 18 -8.90 -12.58 11.76
N CYS A 19 -9.59 -12.21 10.68
CA CYS A 19 -9.39 -12.78 9.36
C CYS A 19 -9.08 -11.66 8.37
N VAL A 20 -8.40 -12.02 7.30
CA VAL A 20 -7.98 -11.13 6.22
C VAL A 20 -8.94 -11.33 5.06
N ASP A 21 -9.58 -10.25 4.62
CA ASP A 21 -10.40 -10.28 3.41
C ASP A 21 -9.51 -10.42 2.17
N VAL A 22 -9.71 -11.50 1.43
CA VAL A 22 -8.96 -11.85 0.23
C VAL A 22 -9.89 -12.00 -0.96
N ILE A 23 -9.44 -11.52 -2.12
CA ILE A 23 -10.07 -11.76 -3.43
C ILE A 23 -9.21 -12.75 -4.19
N ALA A 24 -9.78 -13.91 -4.52
CA ALA A 24 -9.24 -14.83 -5.50
C ALA A 24 -9.72 -14.40 -6.89
N THR A 25 -8.80 -14.11 -7.80
CA THR A 25 -9.06 -13.74 -9.19
C THR A 25 -8.53 -14.84 -10.10
N MET A 26 -9.43 -15.54 -10.77
CA MET A 26 -9.11 -16.58 -11.74
C MET A 26 -9.21 -16.01 -13.16
N ASP A 27 -8.08 -15.91 -13.85
CA ASP A 27 -8.01 -15.61 -15.27
C ASP A 27 -8.00 -16.93 -16.06
N VAL A 28 -9.10 -17.17 -16.77
CA VAL A 28 -9.39 -18.43 -17.45
C VAL A 28 -9.17 -18.28 -18.95
N LYS A 29 -8.49 -19.24 -19.55
CA LYS A 29 -8.25 -19.30 -21.01
C LYS A 29 -9.19 -20.28 -21.69
N ALA A 30 -8.72 -21.11 -22.60
CA ALA A 30 -9.57 -21.89 -23.49
C ALA A 30 -10.45 -22.93 -22.78
N TRP A 31 -10.06 -23.44 -21.62
CA TRP A 31 -10.66 -24.64 -21.01
C TRP A 31 -11.08 -24.43 -19.55
N GLY A 32 -11.94 -23.44 -19.29
CA GLY A 32 -12.38 -23.15 -17.92
C GLY A 32 -13.00 -24.32 -17.15
N ASN A 33 -13.62 -25.27 -17.85
CA ASN A 33 -14.24 -26.44 -17.23
C ASN A 33 -13.25 -27.44 -16.62
N GLU A 34 -11.94 -27.29 -16.85
CA GLU A 34 -10.92 -28.17 -16.27
C GLU A 34 -10.31 -27.65 -14.97
N ILE A 35 -10.54 -26.36 -14.69
CA ILE A 35 -9.87 -25.62 -13.64
C ILE A 35 -10.60 -25.84 -12.33
N ILE A 36 -9.90 -26.44 -11.37
CA ILE A 36 -10.36 -26.63 -10.01
C ILE A 36 -9.30 -26.05 -9.08
N TRP A 37 -9.72 -25.33 -8.04
CA TRP A 37 -8.83 -24.95 -6.95
C TRP A 37 -9.58 -24.85 -5.64
N GLU A 38 -8.86 -25.02 -4.54
CA GLU A 38 -9.42 -24.97 -3.19
C GLU A 38 -8.40 -24.45 -2.19
N VAL A 39 -8.82 -23.54 -1.33
CA VAL A 39 -8.06 -23.09 -0.17
C VAL A 39 -8.47 -23.93 1.03
N ARG A 40 -7.51 -24.60 1.66
CA ARG A 40 -7.72 -25.47 2.80
C ARG A 40 -6.91 -25.03 4.01
N LEU A 41 -7.48 -25.22 5.19
CA LEU A 41 -6.76 -25.16 6.45
C LEU A 41 -7.12 -26.40 7.26
N ASP A 42 -6.11 -27.13 7.75
CA ASP A 42 -6.29 -28.36 8.54
C ASP A 42 -7.22 -29.42 7.90
N GLY A 43 -7.26 -29.45 6.56
CA GLY A 43 -8.10 -30.36 5.77
C GLY A 43 -9.52 -29.87 5.49
N GLU A 44 -9.94 -28.73 6.04
CA GLU A 44 -11.23 -28.11 5.80
C GLU A 44 -11.14 -27.09 4.64
N ALA A 45 -12.11 -27.12 3.73
CA ALA A 45 -12.20 -26.19 2.62
C ALA A 45 -12.75 -24.84 3.09
N LEU A 46 -11.94 -23.78 2.97
CA LEU A 46 -12.32 -22.40 3.32
C LEU A 46 -12.90 -21.64 2.12
N LEU A 47 -12.40 -21.93 0.91
CA LEU A 47 -12.87 -21.34 -0.34
C LEU A 47 -12.59 -22.30 -1.49
N SER A 48 -13.57 -22.53 -2.36
CA SER A 48 -13.44 -23.44 -3.51
C SER A 48 -13.79 -22.73 -4.81
N SER A 49 -13.17 -23.16 -5.90
CA SER A 49 -13.43 -22.65 -7.23
C SER A 49 -14.90 -22.89 -7.66
N PRO A 50 -15.61 -21.89 -8.17
CA PRO A 50 -16.83 -22.15 -8.93
C PRO A 50 -16.51 -22.80 -10.29
N GLY A 51 -17.54 -23.24 -11.02
CA GLY A 51 -17.36 -23.67 -12.41
C GLY A 51 -17.10 -22.49 -13.34
N TYR A 52 -16.18 -22.66 -14.29
CA TYR A 52 -15.78 -21.61 -15.22
C TYR A 52 -16.14 -21.93 -16.67
N THR A 53 -16.32 -20.87 -17.46
CA THR A 53 -16.35 -20.94 -18.93
C THR A 53 -15.06 -20.37 -19.50
N ALA A 54 -14.78 -20.68 -20.77
CA ALA A 54 -13.58 -20.23 -21.45
C ALA A 54 -13.48 -18.69 -21.54
N ASN A 55 -12.25 -18.18 -21.54
CA ASN A 55 -11.86 -16.80 -21.82
C ASN A 55 -12.55 -15.76 -20.93
N GLY A 56 -12.56 -16.02 -19.61
CA GLY A 56 -13.23 -15.18 -18.61
C GLY A 56 -12.35 -14.88 -17.42
N VAL A 57 -12.67 -13.80 -16.71
CA VAL A 57 -12.06 -13.47 -15.42
C VAL A 57 -13.14 -13.59 -14.35
N TYR A 58 -12.86 -14.37 -13.32
CA TYR A 58 -13.79 -14.66 -12.23
C TYR A 58 -13.19 -14.25 -10.91
N THR A 59 -14.02 -13.72 -10.02
CA THR A 59 -13.59 -13.34 -8.67
C THR A 59 -14.38 -14.11 -7.64
N SER A 60 -13.73 -14.47 -6.54
CA SER A 60 -14.35 -15.06 -5.37
C SER A 60 -13.72 -14.45 -4.14
N GLU A 61 -14.52 -14.13 -3.14
CA GLU A 61 -14.07 -13.44 -1.94
C GLU A 61 -14.25 -14.34 -0.73
N ALA A 62 -13.27 -14.32 0.17
CA ALA A 62 -13.35 -15.02 1.44
C ALA A 62 -12.59 -14.25 2.52
N CYS A 63 -13.02 -14.44 3.76
CA CYS A 63 -12.23 -14.05 4.92
C CYS A 63 -11.38 -15.25 5.36
N LEU A 64 -10.08 -15.16 5.15
CA LEU A 64 -9.14 -16.24 5.46
C LEU A 64 -8.43 -15.93 6.79
N PRO A 65 -8.23 -16.93 7.67
CA PRO A 65 -7.48 -16.73 8.90
C PRO A 65 -6.03 -16.36 8.59
N GLU A 66 -5.40 -15.60 9.48
CA GLU A 66 -3.96 -15.34 9.41
C GLU A 66 -3.15 -16.63 9.60
N GLY A 67 -1.97 -16.67 8.97
CA GLY A 67 -1.07 -17.80 8.98
C GLY A 67 -1.01 -18.51 7.63
N THR A 68 -0.44 -19.72 7.62
CA THR A 68 -0.28 -20.50 6.39
C THR A 68 -1.50 -21.37 6.13
N VAL A 69 -2.09 -21.20 4.95
CA VAL A 69 -3.12 -22.11 4.42
C VAL A 69 -2.58 -22.82 3.19
N LEU A 70 -3.21 -23.92 2.78
CA LEU A 70 -2.81 -24.68 1.59
C LEU A 70 -3.73 -24.35 0.43
N VAL A 71 -3.17 -24.12 -0.75
CA VAL A 71 -3.91 -23.96 -2.00
C VAL A 71 -3.72 -25.19 -2.84
N TYR A 72 -4.79 -25.95 -2.99
CA TYR A 72 -4.90 -27.03 -3.94
C TYR A 72 -5.30 -26.44 -5.30
N THR A 73 -4.59 -26.81 -6.36
CA THR A 73 -4.93 -26.45 -7.72
C THR A 73 -4.89 -27.70 -8.59
N GLU A 74 -5.89 -27.85 -9.44
CA GLU A 74 -6.09 -29.00 -10.30
C GLU A 74 -6.48 -28.58 -11.71
N ASP A 75 -5.93 -29.32 -12.66
CA ASP A 75 -6.32 -29.38 -14.04
C ASP A 75 -6.71 -30.82 -14.35
N THR A 76 -8.00 -31.03 -14.60
CA THR A 76 -8.56 -32.37 -14.84
C THR A 76 -8.05 -33.04 -16.12
N TRP A 77 -7.48 -32.31 -17.09
CA TRP A 77 -6.90 -32.87 -18.31
C TRP A 77 -5.38 -33.02 -18.24
N GLY A 78 -4.72 -32.27 -17.38
CA GLY A 78 -3.30 -32.40 -17.04
C GLY A 78 -2.33 -31.79 -18.05
N ASP A 79 -2.82 -30.95 -18.96
CA ASP A 79 -2.05 -30.20 -19.94
C ASP A 79 -1.87 -28.72 -19.57
N GLY A 80 -2.24 -28.35 -18.35
CA GLY A 80 -2.06 -27.04 -17.73
C GLY A 80 -3.20 -26.07 -18.03
N TRP A 81 -3.21 -24.93 -17.33
CA TRP A 81 -4.27 -23.93 -17.51
C TRP A 81 -4.07 -23.01 -18.73
N HIS A 82 -3.14 -23.36 -19.62
CA HIS A 82 -2.92 -22.67 -20.90
C HIS A 82 -2.68 -21.16 -20.74
N ASP A 83 -1.74 -20.77 -19.87
CA ASP A 83 -1.48 -19.39 -19.44
C ASP A 83 -2.58 -18.74 -18.56
N GLY A 84 -3.54 -19.54 -18.09
CA GLY A 84 -4.47 -19.17 -17.03
C GLY A 84 -3.78 -19.09 -15.67
N SER A 85 -4.31 -18.24 -14.78
CA SER A 85 -3.72 -18.01 -13.47
C SER A 85 -4.76 -17.72 -12.40
N LEU A 86 -4.44 -18.12 -11.17
CA LEU A 86 -5.20 -17.81 -9.96
C LEU A 86 -4.39 -16.85 -9.11
N THR A 87 -4.87 -15.62 -8.92
CA THR A 87 -4.20 -14.59 -8.13
C THR A 87 -5.01 -14.26 -6.88
N PHE A 88 -4.38 -14.32 -5.71
CA PHE A 88 -4.96 -13.89 -4.45
C PHE A 88 -4.48 -12.50 -4.09
N THR A 89 -5.42 -11.60 -3.79
CA THR A 89 -5.14 -10.21 -3.45
C THR A 89 -5.81 -9.85 -2.13
N ARG A 90 -5.08 -9.15 -1.25
CA ARG A 90 -5.62 -8.63 0.00
C ARG A 90 -6.48 -7.39 -0.27
N LYS A 91 -7.71 -7.36 0.26
CA LYS A 91 -8.64 -6.22 0.02
C LYS A 91 -8.21 -4.92 0.68
N ALA A 92 -7.51 -5.00 1.81
CA ALA A 92 -7.17 -3.83 2.61
C ALA A 92 -6.24 -2.84 1.87
N ASP A 93 -5.31 -3.35 1.08
CA ASP A 93 -4.23 -2.59 0.43
C ASP A 93 -4.06 -2.95 -1.06
N ASN A 94 -4.91 -3.83 -1.61
CA ASN A 94 -4.77 -4.41 -2.95
C ASN A 94 -3.42 -5.10 -3.19
N ALA A 95 -2.72 -5.53 -2.14
CA ALA A 95 -1.46 -6.27 -2.28
C ALA A 95 -1.71 -7.68 -2.80
N VAL A 96 -0.96 -8.10 -3.82
CA VAL A 96 -0.95 -9.49 -4.28
C VAL A 96 -0.27 -10.34 -3.22
N ILE A 97 -0.99 -11.35 -2.73
CA ILE A 97 -0.50 -12.32 -1.73
C ILE A 97 0.28 -13.41 -2.44
N ASN A 98 -0.34 -14.05 -3.44
CA ASN A 98 0.31 -15.08 -4.24
C ASN A 98 -0.41 -15.27 -5.59
N THR A 99 0.29 -15.85 -6.56
CA THR A 99 -0.26 -16.24 -7.87
C THR A 99 0.13 -17.67 -8.20
N PHE A 100 -0.85 -18.48 -8.61
CA PHE A 100 -0.69 -19.87 -8.98
C PHE A 100 -0.99 -20.09 -10.47
N THR A 101 -0.24 -20.98 -11.08
CA THR A 101 -0.44 -21.47 -12.44
C THR A 101 -0.15 -22.97 -12.49
N ILE A 102 -0.79 -23.65 -13.44
CA ILE A 102 -0.48 -25.05 -13.76
C ILE A 102 0.10 -25.09 -15.18
N ILE A 103 1.30 -25.66 -15.30
CA ILE A 103 1.97 -25.91 -16.59
C ILE A 103 1.73 -27.35 -17.05
N ASN A 104 1.87 -27.58 -18.36
CA ASN A 104 1.65 -28.88 -18.99
C ASN A 104 2.39 -30.01 -18.25
N GLY A 105 1.68 -31.11 -17.99
CA GLY A 105 2.23 -32.30 -17.34
C GLY A 105 2.11 -32.31 -15.81
N ARG A 106 1.47 -31.32 -15.20
CA ARG A 106 1.01 -31.39 -13.81
C ARG A 106 -0.51 -31.31 -13.79
N GLY A 107 -1.18 -32.38 -13.35
CA GLY A 107 -2.63 -32.36 -13.17
C GLY A 107 -3.08 -31.77 -11.83
N GLN A 108 -2.24 -31.81 -10.81
CA GLN A 108 -2.58 -31.36 -9.45
C GLN A 108 -1.35 -30.85 -8.70
N THR A 109 -1.49 -29.80 -7.89
CA THR A 109 -0.47 -29.29 -6.97
C THR A 109 -1.11 -28.80 -5.66
N GLU A 110 -0.39 -28.90 -4.56
CA GLU A 110 -0.74 -28.28 -3.27
C GLU A 110 0.43 -27.42 -2.81
N GLU A 111 0.17 -26.12 -2.64
CA GLU A 111 1.22 -25.14 -2.32
C GLU A 111 0.79 -24.27 -1.13
N PRO A 112 1.69 -23.96 -0.18
CA PRO A 112 1.36 -23.09 0.95
C PRO A 112 1.22 -21.64 0.49
N MET A 113 0.25 -20.91 1.08
CA MET A 113 0.18 -19.46 1.02
C MET A 113 0.10 -18.84 2.41
N GLU A 114 0.86 -17.77 2.62
CA GLU A 114 0.89 -17.07 3.89
C GLU A 114 -0.08 -15.88 3.87
N ILE A 115 -1.08 -15.92 4.74
CA ILE A 115 -2.03 -14.85 4.95
C ILE A 115 -1.56 -14.00 6.12
N VAL A 116 -1.19 -12.75 5.82
CA VAL A 116 -0.84 -11.75 6.83
C VAL A 116 -1.72 -10.52 6.66
N GLN A 117 -1.98 -9.78 7.74
CA GLN A 117 -2.66 -8.50 7.67
C GLN A 117 -1.81 -7.46 6.94
N ALA A 118 -2.47 -6.40 6.45
CA ALA A 118 -1.76 -5.20 6.02
C ALA A 118 -1.04 -4.59 7.22
N GLU A 119 0.24 -4.27 7.05
CA GLU A 119 0.95 -3.51 8.08
C GLU A 119 0.21 -2.17 8.31
N PRO A 120 0.05 -1.72 9.57
CA PRO A 120 -0.52 -0.42 9.81
C PRO A 120 0.36 0.63 9.16
N VAL A 121 -0.22 1.45 8.26
CA VAL A 121 0.51 2.55 7.62
C VAL A 121 1.13 3.40 8.72
N PRO A 122 2.48 3.58 8.74
CA PRO A 122 3.10 4.41 9.76
C PRO A 122 2.49 5.81 9.72
N PRO A 123 2.25 6.45 10.88
CA PRO A 123 1.70 7.80 10.90
C PRO A 123 2.63 8.72 10.10
N SER A 124 2.05 9.52 9.19
CA SER A 124 2.82 10.50 8.42
C SER A 124 3.66 11.36 9.37
N PRO A 125 4.94 11.63 9.06
CA PRO A 125 5.74 12.52 9.88
C PRO A 125 5.04 13.89 10.00
N PRO A 126 5.13 14.56 11.15
CA PRO A 126 4.55 15.88 11.32
C PRO A 126 5.07 16.81 10.22
N MET A 127 4.16 17.53 9.57
CA MET A 127 4.50 18.48 8.53
C MET A 127 5.51 19.50 9.08
N PRO A 128 6.62 19.80 8.38
CA PRO A 128 7.56 20.80 8.86
C PRO A 128 6.84 22.16 9.01
N PRO A 129 7.21 22.97 10.03
CA PRO A 129 6.64 24.30 10.19
C PRO A 129 6.86 25.12 8.91
N PRO A 130 5.94 26.06 8.59
CA PRO A 130 6.11 26.94 7.44
C PRO A 130 7.50 27.59 7.46
N ALA A 131 8.19 27.56 6.32
CA ALA A 131 9.47 28.25 6.19
C ALA A 131 9.28 29.73 6.57
N LEU A 132 10.15 30.24 7.44
CA LEU A 132 10.15 31.65 7.78
C LEU A 132 10.34 32.48 6.50
N PRO A 133 9.65 33.63 6.35
CA PRO A 133 9.91 34.52 5.24
C PRO A 133 11.39 34.94 5.22
N PRO A 134 11.98 35.19 4.04
CA PRO A 134 13.36 35.64 3.94
C PRO A 134 13.54 36.91 4.78
N SER A 135 14.60 36.93 5.59
CA SER A 135 14.96 38.12 6.37
C SER A 135 15.13 39.32 5.43
N PRO A 136 14.65 40.52 5.80
CA PRO A 136 14.93 41.72 5.03
C PRO A 136 16.46 41.91 4.91
N PRO A 137 16.97 42.42 3.78
CA PRO A 137 18.38 42.69 3.62
C PRO A 137 18.86 43.58 4.77
N SER A 138 19.97 43.20 5.41
CA SER A 138 20.63 44.00 6.45
C SER A 138 20.79 45.42 5.94
N ALA A 139 20.05 46.35 6.55
CA ALA A 139 20.27 47.77 6.34
C ALA A 139 21.75 48.07 6.63
N CYS A 140 22.42 48.73 5.69
CA CYS A 140 23.80 49.20 5.86
C CYS A 140 23.92 49.95 7.19
N VAL A 141 24.74 49.42 8.09
CA VAL A 141 25.12 50.14 9.31
C VAL A 141 25.99 51.33 8.87
N PRO A 142 25.64 52.58 9.20
CA PRO A 142 26.53 53.71 8.94
C PRO A 142 27.74 53.59 9.86
N THR A 143 28.87 53.16 9.33
CA THR A 143 30.15 53.21 10.03
C THR A 143 30.62 54.66 10.05
N THR A 144 30.52 55.32 11.20
CA THR A 144 31.19 56.59 11.45
C THR A 144 32.69 56.34 11.50
N VAL A 145 33.40 56.67 10.41
CA VAL A 145 34.86 56.71 10.42
C VAL A 145 35.30 58.07 10.96
N GLU A 146 35.85 58.08 12.17
CA GLU A 146 36.45 59.29 12.75
C GLU A 146 37.81 59.53 12.07
N ILE A 147 37.84 60.42 11.09
CA ILE A 147 39.07 60.73 10.35
C ILE A 147 39.95 61.64 11.23
N LYS A 148 40.95 61.05 11.88
CA LYS A 148 42.05 61.79 12.54
C LYS A 148 43.07 62.26 11.50
N THR A 149 42.69 63.21 10.66
CA THR A 149 43.66 63.94 9.82
C THR A 149 43.60 65.44 10.11
N PRO A 150 44.75 66.13 10.16
CA PRO A 150 44.80 67.56 10.35
C PRO A 150 44.07 68.32 9.22
N ARG A 151 43.44 69.45 9.55
CA ARG A 151 42.47 70.23 8.74
C ARG A 151 42.96 70.76 7.37
N TYR A 152 44.15 70.42 6.90
CA TYR A 152 44.81 71.16 5.80
C TYR A 152 44.66 70.56 4.40
N TRP A 153 43.99 69.40 4.24
CA TRP A 153 43.81 68.77 2.91
C TRP A 153 42.36 68.67 2.41
N ALA A 154 41.39 69.20 3.17
CA ALA A 154 39.97 69.05 2.85
C ALA A 154 39.45 70.01 1.74
N TYR A 155 40.23 70.99 1.31
CA TYR A 155 39.77 72.03 0.37
C TYR A 155 39.88 71.64 -1.12
N GLU A 156 40.79 70.74 -1.51
CA GLU A 156 40.96 70.36 -2.94
C GLU A 156 39.92 69.35 -3.44
N MET A 157 39.08 68.81 -2.56
CA MET A 157 38.02 67.83 -2.89
C MET A 157 36.60 68.43 -2.84
N GLY A 158 36.45 69.75 -2.71
CA GLY A 158 35.15 70.43 -2.80
C GLY A 158 34.13 70.12 -1.69
N CYS A 159 34.55 69.62 -0.52
CA CYS A 159 33.65 69.34 0.59
C CYS A 159 33.51 70.54 1.55
N PRO A 160 32.28 70.96 1.94
CA PRO A 160 32.08 71.98 2.95
C PRO A 160 32.48 71.49 4.37
N PRO A 161 32.93 72.38 5.27
CA PRO A 161 33.45 72.01 6.58
C PRO A 161 32.30 71.82 7.58
N SER A 162 31.56 70.73 7.48
CA SER A 162 30.72 70.24 8.58
C SER A 162 30.44 68.75 8.38
N PRO A 163 30.62 67.92 9.42
CA PRO A 163 30.69 66.48 9.26
C PRO A 163 29.29 65.91 9.05
N PHE A 164 29.26 64.71 8.48
CA PHE A 164 28.10 63.84 8.31
C PHE A 164 27.20 64.25 7.15
N VAL A 165 27.56 63.82 5.94
CA VAL A 165 26.94 62.66 5.29
C VAL A 165 27.51 62.60 3.85
N CYS A 166 28.22 61.52 3.52
CA CYS A 166 28.39 61.13 2.12
C CYS A 166 27.38 60.02 1.83
N LEU A 167 26.38 60.28 0.98
CA LEU A 167 25.57 59.21 0.36
C LEU A 167 26.42 58.56 -0.74
N CYS A 168 26.60 57.25 -0.68
CA CYS A 168 27.06 56.47 -1.85
C CYS A 168 25.83 56.06 -2.70
N HIS A 169 26.00 56.15 -4.02
CA HIS A 169 25.07 55.68 -5.06
C HIS A 169 24.82 54.18 -5.00
#